data_AF-A0A7R9ZSL1-F1
#
_entry.id   AF-A0A7R9ZSL1-F1
#
_cell.length_a   1.000
_cell.length_b   1.000
_cell.length_c   1.000
_cell.angle_alpha   90.00
_cell.angle_beta   90.00
_cell.angle_gamma   90.00
#
_symmetry.space_group_name_H-M   'P 1'
#
loop_
_entity.id
_entity.type
_entity.pdbx_description
1 polymer ?
#
loop_
_entity_poly.entity_id
_entity_poly.type
_entity_poly.pdbx_seq_one_letter_code
_entity_poly.pdbx_strand_id
1 'polypeptide(L)'
;VTRSMHYQLYRMAMTGFAIGTAREILKDTQDVDMDHGEKSTIPLVLGVQVARCISMSMVLGTLAVLVTPTYRAMFAGGPWFSFGWSAAAVASIKACFASLDEQQSLVKKSIYFMLFGLIGGLLAQPRL
;
A
#
# COMPACT_ATOMS: atom_id res chain seq x y z
N VAL A 1 -23.26 4.14 -17.01
CA VAL A 1 -21.80 4.24 -17.28
C VAL A 1 -21.12 5.22 -16.33
N THR A 2 -21.58 6.47 -16.18
CA THR A 2 -20.96 7.49 -15.30
C THR A 2 -20.94 7.11 -13.81
N ARG A 3 -22.04 6.58 -13.26
CA ARG A 3 -22.10 6.24 -11.83
C ARG A 3 -21.14 5.12 -11.42
N SER A 4 -20.97 4.07 -12.24
CA SER A 4 -20.04 2.98 -11.93
C SER A 4 -18.59 3.43 -12.04
N MET A 5 -18.27 4.31 -12.99
CA MET A 5 -16.93 4.90 -13.13
C MET A 5 -16.53 5.72 -11.90
N HIS A 6 -17.43 6.56 -11.37
CA HIS A 6 -17.17 7.30 -10.13
C HIS A 6 -16.90 6.38 -8.94
N TYR A 7 -17.64 5.27 -8.81
CA TYR A 7 -17.38 4.30 -7.74
C TYR A 7 -16.02 3.60 -7.88
N GLN A 8 -15.60 3.29 -9.11
CA GLN A 8 -14.27 2.69 -9.36
C GLN A 8 -13.16 3.69 -9.02
N LEU A 9 -13.28 4.95 -9.49
CA LEU A 9 -12.35 6.03 -9.17
C LEU A 9 -12.25 6.26 -7.66
N TYR A 10 -13.39 6.32 -6.96
CA TYR A 10 -13.41 6.48 -5.51
C TYR A 10 -12.69 5.35 -4.80
N ARG A 11 -12.92 4.09 -5.20
CA ARG A 11 -12.22 2.93 -4.60
C ARG A 11 -10.72 3.04 -4.82
N MET A 12 -10.28 3.30 -6.06
CA MET A 12 -8.86 3.47 -6.39
C MET A 12 -8.22 4.60 -5.56
N ALA A 13 -8.91 5.74 -5.44
CA ALA A 13 -8.48 6.86 -4.62
C ALA A 13 -8.34 6.46 -3.15
N MET A 14 -9.30 5.72 -2.59
CA MET A 14 -9.22 5.24 -1.20
C MET A 14 -8.04 4.28 -0.98
N THR A 15 -7.77 3.36 -1.91
CA THR A 15 -6.61 2.46 -1.79
C THR A 15 -5.28 3.18 -1.97
N GLY A 16 -5.21 4.15 -2.89
CA GLY A 16 -4.02 4.98 -3.09
C GLY A 16 -3.76 5.90 -1.90
N PHE A 17 -4.81 6.48 -1.33
CA PHE A 17 -4.76 7.28 -0.11
C PHE A 17 -4.26 6.44 1.06
N ALA A 18 -4.86 5.27 1.32
CA ALA A 18 -4.47 4.40 2.42
C ALA A 18 -2.98 4.02 2.38
N ILE A 19 -2.47 3.63 1.20
CA ILE A 19 -1.06 3.26 1.08
C ILE A 19 -0.11 4.46 1.13
N GLY A 20 -0.54 5.61 0.61
CA GLY A 20 0.19 6.87 0.70
C GLY A 20 0.32 7.35 2.15
N THR A 21 -0.79 7.36 2.88
CA THR A 21 -0.82 7.69 4.31
C THR A 21 0.03 6.72 5.13
N ALA A 22 -0.07 5.41 4.87
CA ALA A 22 0.75 4.42 5.56
C ALA A 22 2.25 4.69 5.38
N ARG A 23 2.67 5.05 4.17
CA ARG A 23 4.06 5.40 3.87
C ARG A 23 4.51 6.67 4.58
N GLU A 24 3.67 7.70 4.65
CA GLU A 24 4.03 8.93 5.34
C GLU A 24 4.15 8.70 6.84
N ILE A 25 3.24 7.95 7.46
CA ILE A 25 3.36 7.55 8.88
C ILE A 25 4.68 6.82 9.14
N LEU A 26 5.06 5.89 8.25
CA LEU A 26 6.31 5.15 8.39
C LEU A 26 7.54 6.05 8.19
N LYS A 27 7.47 7.03 7.29
CA LYS A 27 8.53 8.02 7.12
C LYS A 27 8.68 8.89 8.38
N ASP A 28 7.57 9.38 8.92
CA ASP A 28 7.55 10.16 10.17
C ASP A 28 8.18 9.37 11.33
N THR A 29 8.13 8.03 11.30
CA THR A 29 8.77 7.21 12.34
C THR A 29 10.29 7.20 12.26
N GLN A 30 10.88 7.47 11.10
CA GLN A 30 12.34 7.69 10.95
C GLN A 30 12.75 9.09 11.38
N ASP A 31 11.87 10.07 11.15
CA ASP A 31 12.17 11.50 11.34
C ASP A 31 11.83 12.00 12.76
N VAL A 32 11.52 11.10 13.71
CA VAL A 32 11.06 11.44 15.07
C VAL A 32 12.00 12.39 15.80
N ASP A 33 13.31 12.13 15.77
CA ASP A 33 14.30 12.95 16.46
C ASP A 33 14.43 14.35 15.84
N MET A 34 14.23 14.46 14.52
CA MET A 34 14.30 15.74 13.81
C MET A 34 13.00 16.55 13.99
N ASP A 35 11.86 15.87 14.07
CA ASP A 35 10.55 16.50 14.19
C ASP A 35 10.19 16.88 15.64
N HIS A 36 10.98 16.41 16.61
CA HIS A 36 10.73 16.62 18.02
C HIS A 36 10.78 18.10 18.41
N GLY A 37 9.65 18.66 18.85
CA GLY A 37 9.52 20.05 19.27
C GLY A 37 9.09 21.02 18.16
N GLU A 38 9.04 20.58 16.90
CA GLU A 38 8.59 21.39 15.77
C GLU A 38 7.24 20.91 15.18
N LYS A 39 6.98 19.59 15.21
CA LYS A 39 5.78 18.99 14.61
C LYS A 39 5.05 18.08 15.59
N SER A 40 3.77 17.85 15.30
CA SER A 40 2.95 16.84 15.97
C SER A 40 2.64 15.71 14.99
N THR A 41 3.49 14.69 14.94
CA THR A 41 3.31 13.51 14.10
C THR A 41 2.75 12.33 14.90
N ILE A 42 2.15 11.35 14.21
CA ILE A 42 1.62 10.13 14.84
C ILE A 42 2.67 9.40 15.71
N PRO A 43 3.91 9.17 15.25
CA PRO A 43 4.93 8.52 16.09
C PRO A 43 5.35 9.34 17.31
N LEU A 44 5.27 10.68 17.26
CA LEU A 44 5.55 11.53 18.43
C LEU A 44 4.44 11.44 19.49
N VAL A 45 3.19 11.30 19.07
CA VAL A 45 2.03 11.25 20.00
C VAL A 45 1.78 9.85 20.55
N LEU A 46 1.83 8.83 19.69
CA LEU A 46 1.46 7.44 20.03
C LEU A 46 2.68 6.51 20.21
N GLY A 47 3.88 7.01 19.92
CA GLY A 47 5.10 6.22 19.92
C GLY A 47 5.36 5.50 18.60
N VAL A 48 6.65 5.27 18.32
CA VAL A 48 7.14 4.63 17.09
C VAL A 48 6.52 3.26 16.85
N GLN A 49 6.43 2.42 17.89
CA GLN A 49 5.89 1.06 17.72
C GLN A 49 4.42 1.06 17.28
N VAL A 50 3.59 1.90 17.88
CA VAL A 50 2.17 2.00 17.52
C VAL A 50 2.01 2.56 16.11
N ALA A 51 2.78 3.60 15.76
CA ALA A 51 2.78 4.17 14.42
C ALA A 51 3.18 3.15 13.34
N ARG A 52 4.21 2.32 13.60
CA ARG A 52 4.61 1.21 12.73
C ARG A 52 3.50 0.19 12.57
N CYS A 53 2.84 -0.21 13.66
CA CYS A 53 1.70 -1.13 13.60
C CYS A 53 0.55 -0.57 12.76
N ILE A 54 0.17 0.69 12.98
CA ILE A 54 -0.87 1.38 12.19
C ILE A 54 -0.51 1.38 10.70
N SER A 55 0.71 1.79 10.35
CA SER A 55 1.19 1.79 8.96
C SER A 55 1.07 0.39 8.33
N MET A 56 1.56 -0.64 9.01
CA MET A 56 1.51 -2.01 8.48
C MET A 56 0.07 -2.54 8.37
N SER A 57 -0.80 -2.24 9.33
CA SER A 57 -2.22 -2.57 9.24
C SER A 57 -2.88 -1.94 8.01
N MET A 58 -2.54 -0.69 7.68
CA MET A 58 -3.02 -0.02 6.47
C MET A 58 -2.48 -0.65 5.18
N VAL A 59 -1.19 -1.02 5.14
CA VAL A 59 -0.58 -1.72 3.99
C VAL A 59 -1.23 -3.08 3.77
N LEU A 60 -1.33 -3.91 4.81
CA LEU A 60 -1.92 -5.24 4.73
C LEU A 60 -3.43 -5.18 4.42
N GLY A 61 -4.15 -4.23 5.01
CA GLY A 61 -5.56 -3.97 4.71
C GLY A 61 -5.75 -3.59 3.24
N THR A 62 -4.88 -2.75 2.69
CA THR A 62 -4.90 -2.39 1.27
C THR A 62 -4.68 -3.62 0.38
N LEU A 63 -3.68 -4.45 0.71
CA LEU A 63 -3.43 -5.70 -0.02
C LEU A 63 -4.64 -6.66 0.02
N ALA A 64 -5.33 -6.75 1.15
CA ALA A 64 -6.54 -7.55 1.29
C ALA A 64 -7.69 -7.01 0.43
N VAL A 65 -7.87 -5.69 0.35
CA VAL A 65 -8.89 -5.06 -0.51
C VAL A 65 -8.64 -5.36 -1.99
N LEU A 66 -7.38 -5.40 -2.41
CA LEU A 66 -7.03 -5.61 -3.82
C LEU A 66 -7.37 -7.02 -4.34
N VAL A 67 -7.46 -8.04 -3.47
CA VAL A 67 -7.89 -9.38 -3.89
C VAL A 67 -9.40 -9.56 -3.95
N THR A 68 -10.18 -8.55 -3.53
CA THR A 68 -11.64 -8.62 -3.61
C THR A 68 -12.10 -8.79 -5.07
N PRO A 69 -13.28 -9.41 -5.29
CA PRO A 69 -13.82 -9.62 -6.64
C PRO A 69 -13.92 -8.32 -7.45
N THR A 70 -14.15 -7.19 -6.80
CA THR A 70 -14.24 -5.90 -7.50
C THR A 70 -12.89 -5.50 -8.09
N TYR A 71 -11.80 -5.53 -7.32
CA TYR A 71 -10.49 -5.14 -7.83
C TYR A 71 -9.94 -6.14 -8.84
N ARG A 72 -10.22 -7.42 -8.64
CA ARG A 72 -9.89 -8.43 -9.64
C ARG A 72 -10.62 -8.19 -10.95
N ALA A 73 -11.90 -7.83 -10.93
CA ALA A 73 -12.62 -7.47 -12.16
C ALA A 73 -12.03 -6.24 -12.86
N MET A 74 -11.43 -5.29 -12.11
CA MET A 74 -10.80 -4.10 -12.67
C MET A 74 -9.40 -4.38 -13.26
N PHE A 75 -8.59 -5.24 -12.63
CA PHE A 75 -7.15 -5.34 -12.93
C PHE A 75 -6.62 -6.75 -13.22
N ALA A 76 -7.36 -7.82 -12.95
CA ALA A 76 -6.85 -9.20 -13.06
C ALA A 76 -6.87 -9.75 -14.51
N GLY A 77 -6.31 -8.99 -15.45
CA GLY A 77 -5.97 -9.51 -16.77
C GLY A 77 -4.67 -10.31 -16.72
N GLY A 78 -4.69 -11.58 -17.11
CA GLY A 78 -3.48 -12.42 -17.16
C GLY A 78 -2.76 -12.63 -15.82
N PRO A 79 -1.52 -13.15 -15.83
CA PRO A 79 -0.80 -13.58 -14.63
C PRO A 79 -0.16 -12.43 -13.82
N TRP A 80 0.02 -11.26 -14.43
CA TRP A 80 0.82 -10.16 -13.86
C TRP A 80 0.25 -9.59 -12.58
N PHE A 81 -1.08 -9.47 -12.49
CA PHE A 81 -1.75 -9.02 -11.28
C PHE A 81 -1.46 -9.94 -10.09
N SER A 82 -1.61 -11.26 -10.29
CA SER A 82 -1.35 -12.27 -9.26
C SER A 82 0.12 -12.32 -8.86
N PHE A 83 1.05 -12.14 -9.80
CA PHE A 83 2.47 -12.05 -9.50
C PHE A 83 2.81 -10.81 -8.68
N GLY A 84 2.38 -9.63 -9.12
CA GLY A 84 2.65 -8.38 -8.42
C GLY A 84 2.03 -8.35 -7.02
N TRP A 85 0.80 -8.84 -6.87
CA TRP A 85 0.15 -8.94 -5.56
C TRP A 85 0.88 -9.90 -4.62
N SER A 86 1.27 -11.09 -5.09
CA SER A 86 1.95 -12.08 -4.24
C SER A 86 3.34 -11.60 -3.82
N ALA A 87 4.12 -10.99 -4.72
CA ALA A 87 5.40 -10.37 -4.39
C ALA A 87 5.24 -9.22 -3.38
N ALA A 88 4.22 -8.36 -3.55
CA ALA A 88 3.91 -7.27 -2.62
C ALA A 88 3.48 -7.79 -1.24
N ALA A 89 2.71 -8.87 -1.19
CA ALA A 89 2.30 -9.52 0.06
C ALA A 89 3.51 -10.08 0.82
N VAL A 90 4.41 -10.81 0.15
CA VAL A 90 5.63 -11.35 0.76
C VAL A 90 6.52 -10.23 1.31
N ALA A 91 6.73 -9.16 0.53
CA ALA A 91 7.51 -8.01 0.97
C ALA A 91 6.88 -7.32 2.19
N SER A 92 5.56 -7.16 2.21
CA SER A 92 4.84 -6.50 3.31
C SER A 92 4.81 -7.34 4.58
N ILE A 93 4.70 -8.67 4.46
CA ILE A 93 4.79 -9.59 5.61
C ILE A 93 6.20 -9.54 6.20
N LYS A 94 7.25 -9.56 5.38
CA LYS A 94 8.63 -9.40 5.86
C LYS A 94 8.83 -8.06 6.58
N ALA A 95 8.20 -6.99 6.07
CA ALA A 95 8.30 -5.66 6.65
C ALA A 95 7.74 -5.59 8.09
N CYS A 96 6.75 -6.41 8.44
CA CYS A 96 6.21 -6.47 9.81
C CYS A 96 7.24 -6.89 10.87
N PHE A 97 8.27 -7.64 10.48
CA PHE A 97 9.28 -8.19 11.38
C PHE A 97 10.66 -7.56 11.20
N ALA A 98 10.78 -6.62 10.28
CA ALA A 98 12.04 -5.99 9.91
C ALA A 98 12.42 -4.83 10.87
N SER A 99 13.69 -4.40 10.79
CA SER A 99 14.11 -3.13 11.39
C SER A 99 13.42 -1.95 10.69
N LEU A 100 13.50 -0.74 11.27
CA LEU A 100 12.79 0.43 10.75
C LEU A 100 13.17 0.76 9.30
N ASP A 101 14.47 0.81 9.02
CA ASP A 101 14.99 1.16 7.69
C ASP A 101 14.66 0.08 6.66
N GLU A 102 14.76 -1.18 7.06
CA GLU A 102 14.42 -2.31 6.21
C GLU A 102 12.90 -2.36 5.94
N GLN A 103 12.07 -2.12 6.96
CA GLN A 103 10.62 -2.03 6.83
C GLN A 103 10.23 -0.97 5.79
N GLN A 104 10.83 0.22 5.85
CA GLN A 104 10.57 1.28 4.88
C GLN A 104 11.00 0.90 3.46
N SER A 105 12.15 0.25 3.31
CA SER A 105 12.61 -0.27 2.02
C SER A 105 11.65 -1.32 1.46
N LEU A 106 11.19 -2.26 2.30
CA LEU A 106 10.28 -3.33 1.93
C LEU A 106 8.88 -2.81 1.56
N VAL A 107 8.34 -1.84 2.29
CA VAL A 107 7.05 -1.19 1.95
C VAL A 107 7.16 -0.43 0.63
N LYS A 108 8.27 0.28 0.37
CA LYS A 108 8.49 0.92 -0.95
C LYS A 108 8.53 -0.13 -2.07
N LYS A 109 9.25 -1.24 -1.87
CA LYS A 109 9.30 -2.35 -2.84
C LYS A 109 7.93 -3.00 -3.05
N SER A 110 7.14 -3.20 -2.00
CA SER A 110 5.79 -3.79 -2.12
C SER A 110 4.86 -2.90 -2.96
N ILE A 111 4.93 -1.58 -2.79
CA ILE A 111 4.20 -0.62 -3.63
C ILE A 111 4.61 -0.77 -5.10
N TYR A 112 5.90 -0.88 -5.41
CA TYR A 112 6.36 -1.05 -6.79
C TYR A 112 5.95 -2.39 -7.41
N PHE A 113 6.04 -3.50 -6.68
CA PHE A 113 5.55 -4.79 -7.15
C PHE A 113 4.06 -4.75 -7.45
N MET A 114 3.30 -4.07 -6.59
CA MET A 114 1.87 -3.91 -6.76
C MET A 114 1.52 -3.03 -7.97
N LEU A 115 2.23 -1.91 -8.14
CA LEU A 115 2.08 -1.04 -9.30
C LEU A 115 2.36 -1.81 -10.60
N PHE A 116 3.44 -2.60 -10.61
CA PHE A 116 3.77 -3.47 -11.74
C PHE A 116 2.66 -4.48 -12.02
N GLY A 117 2.13 -5.14 -10.98
CA GLY A 117 1.03 -6.09 -11.13
C GLY A 117 -0.26 -5.45 -11.65
N LEU A 118 -0.61 -4.25 -11.17
CA LEU A 118 -1.80 -3.52 -11.62
C LEU A 118 -1.66 -3.08 -13.09
N ILE A 119 -0.54 -2.48 -13.47
CA ILE A 119 -0.28 -2.02 -14.84
C ILE A 119 -0.19 -3.22 -15.79
N GLY A 120 0.61 -4.24 -15.43
CA GLY A 120 0.75 -5.45 -16.23
C GLY A 120 -0.58 -6.19 -16.38
N GLY A 121 -1.39 -6.22 -15.32
CA GLY A 121 -2.72 -6.80 -15.34
C GLY A 121 -3.67 -6.08 -16.30
N LEU A 122 -3.62 -4.75 -16.29
CA LEU A 122 -4.43 -3.90 -17.18
C LEU A 122 -3.99 -4.01 -18.64
N LEU A 123 -2.68 -4.08 -18.90
CA LEU A 123 -2.13 -4.27 -20.26
C LEU A 123 -2.42 -5.66 -20.83
N ALA A 124 -2.54 -6.68 -19.99
CA ALA A 124 -2.86 -8.05 -20.39
C ALA A 124 -4.37 -8.31 -20.56
N GLN A 125 -5.22 -7.32 -20.32
CA GLN A 125 -6.64 -7.46 -20.63
C GLN A 125 -6.83 -7.53 -22.15
N PRO A 126 -7.63 -8.49 -22.66
CA PRO A 126 -7.95 -8.55 -24.07
C PRO A 126 -8.65 -7.25 -24.48
N ARG A 127 -8.06 -6.52 -25.42
CA ARG A 127 -8.67 -5.34 -26.02
C ARG A 127 -9.82 -5.82 -26.90
N LEU A 128 -11.05 -5.55 -26.46
CA LEU A 128 -12.25 -5.66 -27.31
C LEU A 128 -12.26 -4.52 -28.34
#